data_AF-A0A662IGV7-F1
#
_entry.id   AF-A0A662IGV7-F1
#
_cell.length_a   1.000
_cell.length_b   1.000
_cell.length_c   1.000
_cell.angle_alpha   90.00
_cell.angle_beta   90.00
_cell.angle_gamma   90.00
#
_symmetry.space_group_name_H-M   'P 1'
#
loop_
_entity.id
_entity.type
_entity.pdbx_description
1 polymer ?
#
loop_
_entity_poly.entity_id
_entity_poly.type
_entity_poly.pdbx_seq_one_letter_code
_entity_poly.pdbx_strand_id
1 'polypeptide(L)'
;MMFRRLLAVALVLALVLIIGVKGEPIRVLTPFGTPMKDALVEVTKLDGTTIRGYLDSEGAIRVREVPLGIVRLRIISWKGFTVNFSVTVTIHNTTVTCGKIGKLIIQVISQTGQPVPYATIIIKNSEAEVHGLSDQGGVFMIELPEGDYEVRVIYASKEAKVGVHVMRAKEAAVKVVLPFFLIVGGVPLDLWLLVGIIVVAAVIVLVIGILLYELRHYIYMRKLKIIPSK
;
A
#
# COMPACT_ATOMS: atom_id res chain seq x y z
N MET A 1 32.03 -34.14 54.18
CA MET A 1 32.11 -32.77 53.58
C MET A 1 32.30 -32.77 52.06
N MET A 2 33.04 -33.72 51.48
CA MET A 2 33.38 -33.76 50.04
C MET A 2 32.16 -33.94 49.11
N PHE A 3 31.20 -34.78 49.48
CA PHE A 3 29.98 -35.04 48.69
C PHE A 3 29.07 -33.81 48.54
N ARG A 4 28.91 -33.01 49.61
CA ARG A 4 28.16 -31.74 49.58
C ARG A 4 28.77 -30.70 48.64
N ARG A 5 30.10 -30.68 48.51
CA ARG A 5 30.82 -29.76 47.60
C ARG A 5 30.68 -30.19 46.13
N LEU A 6 30.78 -31.49 45.87
CA LEU A 6 30.53 -32.06 44.53
C LEU A 6 29.10 -31.80 44.05
N LEU A 7 28.11 -31.96 44.93
CA LEU A 7 26.70 -31.72 44.61
C LEU A 7 26.41 -30.23 44.37
N ALA A 8 27.05 -29.34 45.13
CA ALA A 8 26.96 -27.89 44.90
C ALA A 8 27.61 -27.47 43.56
N VAL A 9 28.77 -28.03 43.21
CA VAL A 9 29.44 -27.75 41.92
C VAL A 9 28.61 -28.28 40.75
N ALA A 10 28.07 -29.50 40.84
CA ALA A 10 27.20 -30.06 39.81
C ALA A 10 25.90 -29.24 39.64
N LEU A 11 25.34 -28.73 40.74
CA LEU A 11 24.14 -27.87 40.70
C LEU A 11 24.44 -26.50 40.09
N VAL A 12 25.60 -25.89 40.39
CA VAL A 12 26.04 -24.65 39.73
C VAL A 12 26.33 -24.88 38.25
N LEU A 13 26.96 -26.00 37.88
CA LEU A 13 27.23 -26.34 36.48
C LEU A 13 25.92 -26.58 35.70
N ALA A 14 24.96 -27.27 36.31
CA ALA A 14 23.62 -27.46 35.77
C ALA A 14 22.85 -26.14 35.66
N LEU A 15 22.95 -25.24 36.65
CA LEU A 15 22.34 -23.92 36.60
C LEU A 15 22.95 -23.07 35.46
N VAL A 16 24.28 -23.12 35.28
CA VAL A 16 24.99 -22.45 34.17
C VAL A 16 24.59 -23.02 32.81
N LEU A 17 24.35 -24.33 32.71
CA LEU A 17 23.83 -24.97 31.49
C LEU A 17 22.36 -24.61 31.18
N ILE A 18 21.55 -24.35 32.20
CA ILE A 18 20.13 -23.94 32.04
C ILE A 18 20.00 -22.46 31.70
N ILE A 19 20.98 -21.62 32.08
CA ILE A 19 21.10 -20.22 31.63
C ILE A 19 21.66 -20.23 30.19
N GLY A 20 20.97 -20.93 29.28
CA GLY A 20 21.10 -20.63 27.86
C GLY A 20 20.64 -19.19 27.68
N VAL A 21 21.58 -18.26 27.52
CA VAL A 21 21.29 -16.86 27.23
C VAL A 21 20.44 -16.83 25.97
N LYS A 22 19.13 -16.66 26.14
CA LYS A 22 18.21 -16.46 25.02
C LYS A 22 18.52 -15.08 24.48
N GLY A 23 19.31 -15.03 23.41
CA GLY A 23 19.50 -13.80 22.66
C GLY A 23 18.15 -13.26 22.19
N GLU A 24 17.94 -11.97 22.38
CA GLU A 24 16.79 -11.29 21.78
C GLU A 24 16.80 -11.45 20.26
N PRO A 25 15.62 -11.57 19.61
CA PRO A 25 15.54 -11.65 18.16
C PRO A 25 16.05 -10.35 17.54
N ILE A 26 16.70 -10.45 16.39
CA ILE A 26 17.08 -9.28 15.61
C ILE A 26 15.82 -8.78 14.90
N ARG A 27 15.41 -7.55 15.19
CA ARG A 27 14.24 -6.89 14.60
C ARG A 27 14.68 -5.89 13.55
N VAL A 28 13.97 -5.85 12.43
CA VAL A 28 14.26 -4.93 11.33
C VAL A 28 13.02 -4.09 11.03
N LEU A 29 13.18 -2.78 11.18
CA LEU A 29 12.15 -1.78 10.92
C LEU A 29 12.56 -0.88 9.76
N THR A 30 11.57 -0.32 9.08
CA THR A 30 11.78 0.79 8.15
C THR A 30 12.01 2.10 8.93
N PRO A 31 12.45 3.19 8.28
CA PRO A 31 12.58 4.51 8.92
C PRO A 31 11.25 5.07 9.44
N PHE A 32 10.12 4.49 9.02
CA PHE A 32 8.77 4.88 9.44
C PHE A 32 8.21 3.97 10.55
N GLY A 33 9.02 3.03 11.06
CA GLY A 33 8.65 2.13 12.15
C GLY A 33 7.91 0.87 11.72
N THR A 34 7.71 0.66 10.41
CA THR A 34 7.03 -0.53 9.89
C THR A 34 7.95 -1.75 9.97
N PRO A 35 7.50 -2.90 10.51
CA PRO A 35 8.27 -4.13 10.46
C PRO A 35 8.52 -4.59 9.03
N MET A 36 9.76 -4.97 8.70
CA MET A 36 10.12 -5.49 7.38
C MET A 36 9.73 -6.97 7.22
N LYS A 37 8.46 -7.29 7.46
CA LYS A 37 7.90 -8.64 7.30
C LYS A 37 8.22 -9.23 5.93
N ASP A 38 8.53 -10.53 5.90
CA ASP A 38 8.83 -11.30 4.69
C ASP A 38 10.04 -10.78 3.89
N ALA A 39 10.90 -9.93 4.49
CA ALA A 39 12.16 -9.54 3.86
C ALA A 39 13.12 -10.73 3.84
N LEU A 40 13.78 -10.94 2.69
CA LEU A 40 14.83 -11.92 2.55
C LEU A 40 16.13 -11.36 3.11
N VAL A 41 16.66 -12.03 4.13
CA VAL A 41 17.88 -11.62 4.82
C VAL A 41 18.92 -12.72 4.83
N GLU A 42 20.17 -12.31 5.00
CA GLU A 42 21.31 -13.16 5.25
C GLU A 42 22.05 -12.65 6.47
N VAL A 43 22.25 -13.52 7.46
CA VAL A 43 22.98 -13.23 8.68
C VAL A 43 24.29 -13.99 8.63
N THR A 44 25.40 -13.28 8.66
CA THR A 44 26.75 -13.86 8.73
C THR A 44 27.30 -13.72 10.14
N LYS A 45 27.64 -14.84 10.78
CA LYS A 45 28.32 -14.87 12.08
C LYS A 45 29.81 -14.59 11.91
N LEU A 46 30.51 -14.29 13.01
CA LEU A 46 31.96 -14.06 12.99
C LEU A 46 32.78 -15.30 12.59
N ASP A 47 32.24 -16.50 12.78
CA ASP A 47 32.86 -17.76 12.35
C ASP A 47 32.72 -18.02 10.84
N GLY A 48 32.07 -17.11 10.10
CA GLY A 48 31.82 -17.23 8.66
C GLY A 48 30.54 -17.99 8.30
N THR A 49 29.84 -18.58 9.28
CA THR A 49 28.57 -19.28 9.04
C THR A 49 27.49 -18.28 8.60
N THR A 50 26.84 -18.57 7.49
CA THR A 50 25.74 -17.76 6.95
C THR A 50 24.39 -18.45 7.12
N ILE A 51 23.41 -17.72 7.62
CA ILE A 51 22.01 -18.15 7.72
C ILE A 51 21.19 -17.25 6.81
N ARG A 52 20.48 -17.86 5.85
CA ARG A 52 19.56 -17.15 4.96
C ARG A 52 18.12 -17.50 5.33
N GLY A 53 17.24 -16.51 5.35
CA GLY A 53 15.85 -16.72 5.73
C GLY A 53 14.99 -15.49 5.52
N TYR A 54 13.71 -15.62 5.86
CA TYR A 54 12.74 -14.54 5.81
C TYR A 54 12.46 -14.02 7.21
N LEU A 55 12.24 -12.72 7.32
CA LEU A 55 11.77 -12.09 8.55
C LEU A 55 10.31 -12.46 8.82
N ASP A 56 9.97 -12.67 10.09
CA ASP A 56 8.60 -12.99 10.51
C ASP A 56 7.66 -11.77 10.46
N SER A 57 6.43 -11.92 10.97
CA SER A 57 5.43 -10.84 11.01
C SER A 57 5.83 -9.61 11.83
N GLU A 58 6.76 -9.75 12.78
CA GLU A 58 7.32 -8.67 13.56
C GLU A 58 8.60 -8.10 12.92
N GLY A 59 8.96 -8.54 11.72
CA GLY A 59 10.23 -8.18 11.09
C GLY A 59 11.43 -8.77 11.82
N ALA A 60 11.25 -9.91 12.51
CA ALA A 60 12.26 -10.51 13.36
C ALA A 60 12.88 -11.77 12.76
N ILE A 61 14.14 -12.04 13.14
CA ILE A 61 14.82 -13.31 12.91
C ILE A 61 15.57 -13.74 14.16
N ARG A 62 15.46 -15.03 14.51
CA ARG A 62 16.16 -15.64 15.64
C ARG A 62 17.43 -16.32 15.15
N VAL A 63 18.56 -15.94 15.72
CA VAL A 63 19.87 -16.52 15.41
C VAL A 63 20.41 -17.17 16.67
N ARG A 64 20.71 -18.47 16.60
CA ARG A 64 21.27 -19.23 17.73
C ARG A 64 22.79 -19.29 17.63
N GLU A 65 23.43 -19.46 18.78
CA GLU A 65 24.88 -19.69 18.89
C GLU A 65 25.66 -18.60 18.16
N VAL A 66 25.58 -17.38 18.66
CA VAL A 66 26.26 -16.22 18.07
C VAL A 66 27.56 -15.97 18.83
N PRO A 67 28.73 -16.30 18.26
CA PRO A 67 30.01 -16.02 18.90
C PRO A 67 30.14 -14.52 19.17
N LEU A 68 30.53 -14.16 20.39
CA LEU A 68 30.68 -12.77 20.86
C LEU A 68 29.41 -11.91 20.74
N GLY A 69 28.26 -12.48 20.38
CA GLY A 69 27.02 -11.73 20.21
C GLY A 69 27.04 -10.75 19.04
N ILE A 70 27.92 -10.93 18.04
CA ILE A 70 28.08 -10.05 16.89
C ILE A 70 27.73 -10.80 15.60
N VAL A 71 26.91 -10.19 14.75
CA VAL A 71 26.61 -10.69 13.40
C VAL A 71 26.59 -9.56 12.38
N ARG A 72 26.81 -9.90 11.11
CA ARG A 72 26.53 -9.01 9.98
C ARG A 72 25.20 -9.40 9.37
N LEU A 73 24.22 -8.50 9.46
CA LEU A 73 22.91 -8.64 8.82
C LEU A 73 22.94 -7.98 7.45
N ARG A 74 22.54 -8.71 6.42
CA ARG A 74 22.32 -8.22 5.06
C ARG A 74 20.85 -8.39 4.69
N ILE A 75 20.18 -7.30 4.33
CA ILE A 75 18.83 -7.31 3.78
C ILE A 75 18.98 -7.36 2.25
N ILE A 76 18.57 -8.48 1.67
CA ILE A 76 18.72 -8.75 0.23
C ILE A 76 17.56 -8.11 -0.52
N SER A 77 16.33 -8.50 -0.20
CA SER A 77 15.12 -8.01 -0.87
C SER A 77 13.95 -7.88 0.08
N TRP A 78 13.00 -7.02 -0.27
CA TRP A 78 11.74 -6.83 0.45
C TRP A 78 10.61 -6.50 -0.53
N LYS A 79 9.45 -7.15 -0.37
CA LYS A 79 8.31 -7.07 -1.30
C LYS A 79 8.69 -7.38 -2.77
N GLY A 80 9.68 -8.25 -2.97
CA GLY A 80 10.21 -8.59 -4.29
C GLY A 80 11.29 -7.65 -4.82
N PHE A 81 11.48 -6.46 -4.24
CA PHE A 81 12.47 -5.47 -4.67
C PHE A 81 13.81 -5.64 -3.96
N THR A 82 14.91 -5.42 -4.68
CA THR A 82 16.26 -5.43 -4.11
C THR A 82 16.48 -4.26 -3.15
N VAL A 83 17.10 -4.53 -2.00
CA VAL A 83 17.46 -3.52 -0.99
C VAL A 83 18.97 -3.39 -0.87
N ASN A 84 19.68 -4.52 -0.81
CA ASN A 84 21.14 -4.59 -0.61
C ASN A 84 21.63 -3.62 0.50
N PHE A 85 21.06 -3.78 1.70
CA PHE A 85 21.48 -3.06 2.90
C PHE A 85 22.28 -4.00 3.80
N SER A 86 23.31 -3.50 4.47
CA SER A 86 24.12 -4.31 5.38
C SER A 86 24.49 -3.52 6.63
N VAL A 87 24.43 -4.18 7.78
CA VAL A 87 24.75 -3.57 9.07
C VAL A 87 25.31 -4.62 10.03
N THR A 88 26.16 -4.19 10.94
CA THR A 88 26.63 -5.02 12.05
C THR A 88 25.66 -4.90 13.22
N VAL A 89 25.17 -6.04 13.70
CA VAL A 89 24.23 -6.16 14.81
C VAL A 89 24.97 -6.75 16.00
N THR A 90 24.73 -6.17 17.19
CA THR A 90 25.31 -6.63 18.46
C THR A 90 24.21 -6.92 19.47
N ILE A 91 24.54 -7.63 20.54
CA ILE A 91 23.61 -7.90 21.66
C ILE A 91 23.02 -6.64 22.31
N HIS A 92 23.65 -5.48 22.17
CA HIS A 92 23.16 -4.22 22.71
C HIS A 92 22.28 -3.45 21.72
N ASN A 93 22.25 -3.87 20.45
CA ASN A 93 21.51 -3.20 19.40
C ASN A 93 20.83 -4.24 18.49
N THR A 94 19.79 -4.88 19.02
CA THR A 94 19.03 -5.93 18.35
C THR A 94 17.95 -5.39 17.41
N THR A 95 17.67 -4.08 17.44
CA THR A 95 16.72 -3.42 16.54
C THR A 95 17.45 -2.59 15.49
N VAL A 96 17.27 -2.95 14.23
CA VAL A 96 17.89 -2.34 13.07
C VAL A 96 16.87 -1.50 12.30
N THR A 97 17.22 -0.26 11.99
CA THR A 97 16.47 0.54 11.02
C THR A 97 17.12 0.44 9.64
N CYS A 98 16.38 -0.05 8.65
CA CYS A 98 16.84 -0.11 7.26
C CYS A 98 16.70 1.27 6.60
N GLY A 99 17.79 2.03 6.57
CA GLY A 99 17.82 3.40 6.05
C GLY A 99 17.57 3.54 4.55
N LYS A 100 17.48 2.44 3.77
CA LYS A 100 17.28 2.45 2.31
C LYS A 100 15.80 2.40 1.87
N ILE A 101 14.86 2.60 2.79
CA ILE A 101 13.43 2.56 2.50
C ILE A 101 12.85 3.98 2.48
N GLY A 102 12.06 4.31 1.47
CA GLY A 102 11.25 5.53 1.39
C GLY A 102 9.75 5.21 1.47
N LYS A 103 8.92 6.25 1.53
CA LYS A 103 7.46 6.13 1.51
C LYS A 103 6.91 6.83 0.28
N LEU A 104 6.13 6.11 -0.52
CA LEU A 104 5.45 6.63 -1.69
C LEU A 104 3.98 6.87 -1.34
N ILE A 105 3.51 8.09 -1.59
CA ILE A 105 2.12 8.54 -1.39
C ILE A 105 1.56 8.90 -2.76
N ILE A 106 0.60 8.11 -3.23
CA ILE A 106 -0.05 8.29 -4.54
C ILE A 106 -1.44 8.86 -4.30
N GLN A 107 -1.70 10.05 -4.84
CA GLN A 107 -3.02 10.66 -4.88
C GLN A 107 -3.60 10.50 -6.29
N VAL A 108 -4.72 9.79 -6.40
CA VAL A 108 -5.45 9.58 -7.64
C VAL A 108 -6.64 10.54 -7.72
N ILE A 109 -6.70 11.31 -8.80
CA ILE A 109 -7.75 12.31 -9.04
C ILE A 109 -8.25 12.28 -10.49
N SER A 110 -9.46 12.78 -10.71
CA SER A 110 -10.01 13.08 -12.04
C SER A 110 -9.43 14.39 -12.60
N GLN A 111 -9.78 14.74 -13.84
CA GLN A 111 -9.42 16.03 -14.44
C GLN A 111 -9.99 17.24 -13.69
N THR A 112 -11.07 17.07 -12.93
CA THR A 112 -11.68 18.12 -12.09
C THR A 112 -11.11 18.17 -10.67
N GLY A 113 -10.14 17.29 -10.35
CA GLY A 113 -9.55 17.19 -9.02
C GLY A 113 -10.37 16.36 -8.03
N GLN A 114 -11.45 15.71 -8.48
CA GLN A 114 -12.23 14.79 -7.65
C GLN A 114 -11.39 13.56 -7.28
N PRO A 115 -11.33 13.14 -6.00
CA PRO A 115 -10.68 11.90 -5.61
C PRO A 115 -11.27 10.67 -6.31
N VAL A 116 -10.41 9.72 -6.69
CA VAL A 116 -10.84 8.47 -7.34
C VAL A 116 -10.62 7.30 -6.37
N PRO A 117 -11.67 6.83 -5.68
CA PRO A 117 -11.55 5.73 -4.75
C PRO A 117 -11.49 4.38 -5.46
N TYR A 118 -10.83 3.40 -4.83
CA TYR A 118 -10.71 2.02 -5.32
C TYR A 118 -10.09 1.89 -6.72
N ALA A 119 -9.26 2.85 -7.13
CA ALA A 119 -8.44 2.74 -8.32
C ALA A 119 -7.37 1.66 -8.11
N THR A 120 -7.17 0.79 -9.09
CA THR A 120 -6.11 -0.21 -9.08
C THR A 120 -4.78 0.48 -9.34
N ILE A 121 -3.85 0.31 -8.41
CA ILE A 121 -2.52 0.88 -8.46
C ILE A 121 -1.53 -0.25 -8.61
N ILE A 122 -0.69 -0.13 -9.63
CA ILE A 122 0.36 -1.09 -9.96
C ILE A 122 1.67 -0.31 -9.92
N ILE A 123 2.59 -0.74 -9.08
CA ILE A 123 3.91 -0.12 -8.93
C ILE A 123 4.94 -1.17 -9.30
N LYS A 124 5.76 -0.88 -10.30
CA LYS A 124 6.78 -1.82 -10.77
C LYS A 124 8.10 -1.13 -11.05
N ASN A 125 9.16 -1.92 -11.01
CA ASN A 125 10.46 -1.59 -11.58
C ASN A 125 10.92 -2.76 -12.47
N SER A 126 12.20 -2.83 -12.82
CA SER A 126 12.76 -3.93 -13.62
C SER A 126 12.76 -5.29 -12.91
N GLU A 127 12.55 -5.32 -11.59
CA GLU A 127 12.74 -6.52 -10.75
C GLU A 127 11.43 -7.13 -10.28
N ALA A 128 10.46 -6.30 -9.87
CA ALA A 128 9.21 -6.76 -9.26
C ALA A 128 8.05 -5.77 -9.48
N GLU A 129 6.85 -6.22 -9.09
CA GLU A 129 5.60 -5.48 -9.18
C GLU A 129 4.78 -5.68 -7.90
N VAL A 130 4.13 -4.61 -7.42
CA VAL A 130 3.23 -4.61 -6.26
C VAL A 130 1.92 -3.93 -6.64
N HIS A 131 0.83 -4.46 -6.09
CA HIS A 131 -0.53 -4.02 -6.37
C HIS A 131 -1.17 -3.42 -5.12
N GLY A 132 -2.08 -2.47 -5.33
CA GLY A 132 -2.86 -1.84 -4.28
C GLY A 132 -4.13 -1.20 -4.81
N LEU A 133 -4.95 -0.70 -3.89
CA LEU A 133 -6.15 0.07 -4.21
C LEU A 133 -6.06 1.42 -3.51
N SER A 134 -6.49 2.49 -4.18
CA SER A 134 -6.72 3.76 -3.49
C SER A 134 -7.87 3.65 -2.49
N ASP A 135 -7.74 4.37 -1.38
CA ASP A 135 -8.77 4.49 -0.36
C ASP A 135 -9.93 5.40 -0.80
N GLN A 136 -10.87 5.68 0.12
CA GLN A 136 -12.01 6.56 -0.15
C GLN A 136 -11.61 8.00 -0.52
N GLY A 137 -10.44 8.47 -0.07
CA GLY A 137 -9.86 9.76 -0.40
C GLY A 137 -9.01 9.74 -1.67
N GLY A 138 -9.01 8.63 -2.42
CA GLY A 138 -8.19 8.46 -3.61
C GLY A 138 -6.69 8.36 -3.30
N VAL A 139 -6.31 7.99 -2.09
CA VAL A 139 -4.91 7.91 -1.65
C VAL A 139 -4.47 6.46 -1.51
N PHE A 140 -3.23 6.18 -1.89
CA PHE A 140 -2.56 4.93 -1.56
C PHE A 140 -1.15 5.22 -1.06
N MET A 141 -0.77 4.56 0.03
CA MET A 141 0.54 4.74 0.67
C MET A 141 1.26 3.40 0.74
N ILE A 142 2.53 3.40 0.36
CA ILE A 142 3.37 2.21 0.44
C ILE A 142 4.82 2.57 0.72
N GLU A 143 5.47 1.79 1.57
CA GLU A 143 6.91 1.85 1.77
C GLU A 143 7.64 0.90 0.83
N LEU A 144 8.66 1.42 0.14
CA LEU A 144 9.44 0.74 -0.89
C LEU A 144 10.92 1.09 -0.75
N PRO A 145 11.84 0.24 -1.25
CA PRO A 145 13.24 0.61 -1.35
C PRO A 145 13.47 1.90 -2.15
N GLU A 146 14.60 2.57 -1.92
CA GLU A 146 15.01 3.71 -2.75
C GLU A 146 15.21 3.26 -4.20
N GLY A 147 14.75 4.07 -5.16
CA GLY A 147 14.86 3.74 -6.57
C GLY A 147 13.78 4.36 -7.45
N ASP A 148 13.84 4.03 -8.74
CA ASP A 148 12.89 4.50 -9.75
C ASP A 148 11.80 3.47 -10.00
N TYR A 149 10.56 3.94 -10.05
CA TYR A 149 9.36 3.12 -10.21
C TYR A 149 8.44 3.69 -11.28
N GLU A 150 7.78 2.82 -12.03
CA GLU A 150 6.61 3.16 -12.85
C GLU A 150 5.35 2.88 -12.04
N VAL A 151 4.55 3.92 -11.82
CA VAL A 151 3.23 3.82 -11.21
C VAL A 151 2.19 3.84 -12.32
N ARG A 152 1.44 2.76 -12.46
CA ARG A 152 0.28 2.66 -13.35
C ARG A 152 -0.99 2.65 -12.50
N VAL A 153 -1.92 3.53 -12.83
CA VAL A 153 -3.22 3.62 -12.16
C VAL A 153 -4.33 3.32 -13.15
N ILE A 154 -5.24 2.45 -12.76
CA ILE A 154 -6.35 1.98 -13.60
C ILE A 154 -7.66 2.16 -12.82
N TYR A 155 -8.67 2.74 -13.47
CA TYR A 155 -10.03 2.82 -12.94
C TYR A 155 -11.01 2.58 -14.08
N ALA A 156 -11.84 1.53 -13.95
CA ALA A 156 -12.67 1.02 -15.04
C ALA A 156 -11.85 0.80 -16.33
N SER A 157 -12.13 1.53 -17.40
CA SER A 157 -11.42 1.46 -18.70
C SER A 157 -10.38 2.58 -18.89
N LYS A 158 -10.12 3.40 -17.87
CA LYS A 158 -9.23 4.56 -17.93
C LYS A 158 -7.92 4.24 -17.21
N GLU A 159 -6.81 4.66 -17.78
CA GLU A 159 -5.49 4.46 -17.18
C GLU A 159 -4.59 5.69 -17.32
N ALA A 160 -3.62 5.79 -16.41
CA ALA A 160 -2.52 6.74 -16.45
C ALA A 160 -1.23 6.09 -15.92
N LYS A 161 -0.08 6.57 -16.40
CA LYS A 161 1.24 6.10 -15.99
C LYS A 161 2.14 7.27 -15.63
N VAL A 162 2.91 7.14 -14.56
CA VAL A 162 3.84 8.17 -14.07
C VAL A 162 5.10 7.49 -13.53
N GLY A 163 6.27 8.00 -13.91
CA GLY A 163 7.54 7.63 -13.27
C GLY A 163 7.76 8.40 -11.97
N VAL A 164 8.21 7.72 -10.92
CA VAL A 164 8.51 8.34 -9.63
C VAL A 164 9.83 7.82 -9.06
N HIS A 165 10.59 8.73 -8.46
CA HIS A 165 11.82 8.40 -7.74
C HIS A 165 11.56 8.40 -6.23
N VAL A 166 11.73 7.26 -5.58
CA VAL A 166 11.56 7.09 -4.13
C VAL A 166 12.90 7.35 -3.45
N MET A 167 12.95 8.34 -2.58
CA MET A 167 14.15 8.69 -1.81
C MET A 167 14.17 7.97 -0.46
N ARG A 168 15.38 7.61 -0.01
CA ARG A 168 15.61 7.02 1.31
C ARG A 168 15.07 7.88 2.45
N ALA A 169 14.43 7.25 3.43
CA ALA A 169 13.90 7.85 4.66
C ALA A 169 13.05 9.12 4.46
N LYS A 170 12.45 9.29 3.29
CA LYS A 170 11.63 10.45 2.92
C LYS A 170 10.31 10.01 2.33
N GLU A 171 9.34 10.91 2.39
CA GLU A 171 8.06 10.76 1.72
C GLU A 171 8.13 11.38 0.32
N ALA A 172 7.70 10.62 -0.69
CA ALA A 172 7.54 11.06 -2.06
C ALA A 172 6.04 11.09 -2.38
N ALA A 173 5.49 12.29 -2.59
CA ALA A 173 4.09 12.47 -2.97
C ALA A 173 3.96 12.65 -4.47
N VAL A 174 3.09 11.87 -5.10
CA VAL A 174 2.79 11.96 -6.54
C VAL A 174 1.29 12.07 -6.76
N LYS A 175 0.89 12.97 -7.65
CA LYS A 175 -0.49 13.12 -8.10
C LYS A 175 -0.64 12.47 -9.47
N VAL A 176 -1.60 11.56 -9.61
CA VAL A 176 -1.92 10.88 -10.86
C VAL A 176 -3.33 11.30 -11.30
N VAL A 177 -3.42 11.93 -12.46
CA VAL A 177 -4.68 12.42 -13.03
C VAL A 177 -5.18 11.43 -14.07
N LEU A 178 -6.38 10.88 -13.86
CA LEU A 178 -7.02 9.99 -14.82
C LEU A 178 -7.80 10.76 -15.90
N PRO A 179 -7.86 10.26 -17.14
CA PRO A 179 -8.44 10.98 -18.28
C PRO A 179 -9.97 10.82 -18.36
N PHE A 180 -10.67 11.28 -17.32
CA PHE A 180 -12.12 11.47 -17.29
C PHE A 180 -12.48 12.69 -16.45
N PHE A 181 -13.68 13.22 -16.65
CA PHE A 181 -14.09 14.49 -16.07
C PHE A 181 -14.52 14.34 -14.61
N LEU A 182 -15.45 13.43 -14.30
CA LEU A 182 -15.95 13.18 -12.95
C LEU A 182 -16.53 11.78 -12.79
N ILE A 183 -16.81 11.38 -11.54
CA ILE A 183 -17.44 10.09 -11.20
C ILE A 183 -18.84 10.34 -10.64
N VAL A 184 -19.85 9.67 -11.22
CA VAL A 184 -21.23 9.62 -10.72
C VAL A 184 -21.63 8.17 -10.54
N GLY A 185 -21.99 7.77 -9.31
CA GLY A 185 -22.42 6.40 -9.03
C GLY A 185 -21.37 5.33 -9.36
N GLY A 186 -20.08 5.65 -9.25
CA GLY A 186 -18.99 4.75 -9.61
C GLY A 186 -18.69 4.66 -11.11
N VAL A 187 -19.43 5.39 -11.96
CA VAL A 187 -19.20 5.44 -13.41
C VAL A 187 -18.36 6.68 -13.74
N PRO A 188 -17.19 6.52 -14.39
CA PRO A 188 -16.42 7.65 -14.89
C PRO A 188 -17.11 8.25 -16.12
N LEU A 189 -17.35 9.56 -16.09
CA LEU A 189 -17.98 10.31 -17.16
C LEU A 189 -16.95 11.20 -17.85
N ASP A 190 -16.87 11.08 -19.17
CA ASP A 190 -16.13 12.02 -20.03
C ASP A 190 -16.97 13.28 -20.28
N LEU A 191 -16.30 14.40 -20.58
CA LEU A 191 -16.97 15.69 -20.81
C LEU A 191 -18.06 15.61 -21.89
N TRP A 192 -17.76 14.96 -23.03
CA TRP A 192 -18.70 14.82 -24.13
C TRP A 192 -19.90 13.93 -23.79
N LEU A 193 -19.67 12.87 -23.00
CA LEU A 193 -20.76 12.01 -22.54
C LEU A 193 -21.68 12.77 -21.60
N LEU A 194 -21.12 13.56 -20.68
CA LEU A 194 -21.88 14.40 -19.76
C LEU A 194 -22.72 15.43 -20.51
N VAL A 195 -22.13 16.14 -21.48
CA VAL A 195 -22.88 17.09 -22.34
C VAL A 195 -24.00 16.38 -23.09
N GLY A 196 -23.74 15.20 -23.65
CA GLY A 196 -24.74 14.38 -24.34
C GLY A 196 -25.92 14.02 -23.42
N ILE A 197 -25.66 13.58 -22.19
CA ILE A 197 -26.70 13.26 -21.20
C ILE A 197 -27.54 14.50 -20.88
N ILE A 198 -26.92 15.66 -20.70
CA ILE A 198 -27.64 16.92 -20.42
C ILE A 198 -28.54 17.33 -21.59
N VAL A 199 -28.04 17.23 -22.82
CA VAL A 199 -28.83 17.56 -24.03
C VAL A 199 -30.02 16.61 -24.16
N VAL A 200 -29.82 15.31 -23.98
CA VAL A 200 -30.91 14.32 -24.02
C VAL A 200 -31.94 14.59 -22.92
N ALA A 201 -31.49 14.88 -21.70
CA ALA A 201 -32.39 15.23 -20.60
C ALA A 201 -33.21 16.50 -20.90
N ALA A 202 -32.59 17.54 -21.47
CA ALA A 202 -33.28 18.76 -21.88
C ALA A 202 -34.33 18.50 -22.97
N VAL A 203 -34.00 17.68 -23.97
CA VAL A 203 -34.96 17.27 -25.02
C VAL A 203 -36.13 16.48 -24.42
N ILE A 204 -35.88 15.56 -23.50
CA ILE A 204 -36.94 14.80 -22.81
C ILE A 204 -37.88 15.75 -22.06
N VAL A 205 -37.34 16.73 -21.32
CA VAL A 205 -38.17 17.73 -20.61
C VAL A 205 -39.02 18.55 -21.57
N LEU A 206 -38.46 18.96 -22.73
CA LEU A 206 -39.21 19.68 -23.75
C LEU A 206 -40.33 18.83 -24.35
N VAL A 207 -40.05 17.57 -24.68
CA VAL A 207 -41.05 16.63 -25.22
C VAL A 207 -42.16 16.39 -24.19
N ILE A 208 -41.82 16.16 -22.93
CA ILE A 208 -42.80 16.02 -21.84
C ILE A 208 -43.64 17.30 -21.72
N GLY A 209 -43.03 18.48 -21.80
CA GLY A 209 -43.74 19.76 -21.77
C GLY A 209 -44.74 19.91 -22.91
N ILE A 210 -44.35 19.54 -24.13
CA ILE A 210 -45.24 19.54 -25.31
C ILE A 210 -46.39 18.55 -25.11
N LEU A 211 -46.11 17.33 -24.67
CA LEU A 211 -47.13 16.31 -24.41
C LEU A 211 -48.12 16.75 -23.32
N LEU A 212 -47.63 17.36 -22.24
CA LEU A 212 -48.49 17.89 -21.17
C LEU A 212 -49.34 19.07 -21.66
N TYR A 213 -48.77 19.95 -22.48
CA TYR A 213 -49.50 21.05 -23.10
C TYR A 213 -50.62 20.53 -24.00
N GLU A 214 -50.31 19.57 -24.87
CA GLU A 214 -51.27 18.96 -25.79
C GLU A 214 -52.38 18.21 -25.03
N LEU A 215 -52.02 17.44 -24.01
CA LEU A 215 -52.98 16.74 -23.14
C LEU A 215 -53.93 17.72 -22.44
N ARG A 216 -53.40 18.82 -21.90
CA ARG A 216 -54.21 19.86 -21.25
C ARG A 216 -55.16 20.53 -22.25
N HIS A 217 -54.67 20.85 -23.44
CA HIS A 217 -55.47 21.43 -24.51
C HIS A 217 -56.60 20.50 -24.95
N TYR A 218 -56.30 19.21 -25.13
CA TYR A 218 -57.27 18.18 -25.49
C TYR A 218 -58.39 18.05 -24.45
N ILE A 219 -58.05 17.98 -23.16
CA ILE A 219 -59.02 17.90 -22.07
C ILE A 219 -59.90 19.14 -22.03
N TYR A 220 -59.33 20.33 -22.23
CA TYR A 220 -60.07 21.59 -22.26
C TYR A 220 -61.11 21.61 -23.39
N MET A 221 -60.72 21.25 -24.61
CA MET A 221 -61.61 21.21 -25.77
C MET A 221 -62.77 20.21 -25.59
N ARG A 222 -62.54 19.08 -24.92
CA ARG A 222 -63.62 18.12 -24.60
C ARG A 222 -64.63 18.68 -23.59
N LYS A 223 -64.19 19.45 -22.59
CA LYS A 223 -65.10 20.07 -21.61
C LYS A 223 -66.04 21.09 -22.24
N LEU A 224 -65.58 21.83 -23.25
CA LEU A 224 -66.40 22.81 -23.97
C LEU A 224 -67.49 22.17 -24.83
N LYS A 225 -67.27 20.94 -25.36
CA LYS A 225 -68.28 20.22 -26.16
C LYS A 225 -69.45 19.64 -25.35
N ILE A 226 -69.37 19.61 -24.02
CA ILE A 226 -70.39 18.96 -23.15
C ILE A 226 -71.39 19.98 -22.57
N ILE A 227 -71.22 21.29 -22.81
CA ILE A 227 -72.18 22.32 -22.41
C ILE A 227 -73.27 22.37 -23.50
N PRO A 228 -74.53 21.95 -23.24
CA PRO A 228 -75.59 22.07 -24.24
C PRO A 228 -75.94 23.55 -24.41
N SER A 229 -76.05 24.00 -25.66
CA SER A 229 -76.73 25.25 -25.99
C SER A 229 -78.15 25.17 -25.43
N LYS A 230 -78.50 26.12 -24.56
CA LYS A 230 -79.90 26.39 -24.23
C LYS A 230 -80.69 26.76 -25.48
#